data_AF-A0A178CY89-F1
#
_entry.id   AF-A0A178CY89-F1
#
_cell.length_a   1.000
_cell.length_b   1.000
_cell.length_c   1.000
_cell.angle_alpha   90.00
_cell.angle_beta   90.00
_cell.angle_gamma   90.00
#
_symmetry.space_group_name_H-M   'P 1'
#
loop_
_entity.id
_entity.type
_entity.pdbx_description
1 polymer ?
#
loop_
_entity_poly.entity_id
_entity_poly.type
_entity_poly.pdbx_seq_one_letter_code
_entity_poly.pdbx_strand_id
1 'polypeptide(L)'
;MFDTICTLPLKSDIFAQVVHPTEPVFAIGLSSGHVHTYKLPSDSEVIADTSEDSASPPLKPTNSNGSIIPSLRRSSTASLSESGLGSLDTVWTTRRHKGSCRCLAFSHEGDLCYSAGTDGLVKAFYTETGKVVSKIAIPQTVGSGGVDGPTVLHALSPQALLLGTDSGKLYLHDLRQDSKEIVAKCSQNWTPHGEEHINGLVPLPASETSTSGFPKQWVSAGGTTLAVTDLRKGTIATSADQEIELTSLTLVQGLKKGGTSVGEKVLVGQSDGVLSLWERGVWGDLDERIVLERGGLGVDSLAEVPFGFGGGKLKMNEKLVAAGLEDGRIRFIRIGRNGVLAEMDAKHDEIDGVAAIGFDIEGRMITSGGQTVKVWTEAKGLPGGGRPSTTKHEISSSEDDDIDESDLDESSDEDNQSKPKRKKRKRNKGKDKSGGKALDFSL
;
A
#
# COMPACT_ATOMS: atom_id res chain seq x y z
N MET A 1 7.10 -5.21 13.88
CA MET A 1 6.48 -3.92 14.27
C MET A 1 7.22 -2.85 13.50
N PHE A 2 6.56 -1.80 13.03
CA PHE A 2 7.22 -0.71 12.30
C PHE A 2 7.45 0.47 13.25
N ASP A 3 8.68 0.99 13.27
CA ASP A 3 9.06 2.15 14.04
C ASP A 3 9.18 3.36 13.12
N THR A 4 8.62 4.50 13.54
CA THR A 4 8.75 5.76 12.81
C THR A 4 10.17 6.29 12.95
N ILE A 5 10.85 6.51 11.82
CA ILE A 5 12.20 7.10 11.79
C ILE A 5 12.19 8.56 11.35
N CYS A 6 11.16 8.97 10.60
CA CYS A 6 11.00 10.35 10.14
C CYS A 6 9.52 10.75 10.16
N THR A 7 9.22 11.97 10.58
CA THR A 7 7.91 12.62 10.42
C THR A 7 8.14 13.99 9.81
N LEU A 8 7.56 14.21 8.63
CA LEU A 8 7.72 15.42 7.84
C LEU A 8 6.38 16.18 7.82
N PRO A 9 6.29 17.36 8.44
CA PRO A 9 5.13 18.23 8.30
C PRO A 9 5.16 18.96 6.94
N LEU A 10 3.99 19.13 6.35
CA LEU A 10 3.75 19.79 5.07
C LEU A 10 3.00 21.11 5.28
N LYS A 11 3.00 21.96 4.24
CA LYS A 11 2.29 23.26 4.27
C LYS A 11 0.85 23.16 3.76
N SER A 12 0.45 22.03 3.21
CA SER A 12 -0.84 21.80 2.58
C SER A 12 -1.10 20.30 2.51
N ASP A 13 -2.37 19.93 2.41
CA ASP A 13 -2.77 18.53 2.40
C ASP A 13 -2.18 17.77 1.20
N ILE A 14 -1.80 16.53 1.43
CA ILE A 14 -1.29 15.64 0.40
C ILE A 14 -2.45 14.99 -0.37
N PHE A 15 -2.34 14.96 -1.70
CA PHE A 15 -3.27 14.26 -2.58
C PHE A 15 -2.63 13.12 -3.38
N ALA A 16 -1.31 13.10 -3.51
CA ALA A 16 -0.61 12.03 -4.21
C ALA A 16 0.73 11.72 -3.56
N GLN A 17 1.09 10.43 -3.54
CA GLN A 17 2.40 9.92 -3.18
C GLN A 17 2.82 8.90 -4.23
N VAL A 18 4.08 8.94 -4.65
CA VAL A 18 4.68 7.88 -5.48
C VAL A 18 6.11 7.62 -5.04
N VAL A 19 6.51 6.35 -5.02
CA VAL A 19 7.85 5.90 -4.64
C VAL A 19 8.62 5.50 -5.89
N HIS A 20 9.89 5.87 -5.94
CA HIS A 20 10.77 5.62 -7.10
C HIS A 20 11.04 4.12 -7.25
N PRO A 21 11.05 3.58 -8.48
CA PRO A 21 11.15 2.14 -8.70
C PRO A 21 12.52 1.54 -8.37
N THR A 22 13.59 2.35 -8.41
CA THR A 22 14.98 1.87 -8.39
C THR A 22 15.91 2.64 -7.44
N GLU A 23 15.41 3.66 -6.74
CA GLU A 23 16.22 4.53 -5.87
C GLU A 23 15.43 4.85 -4.60
N PRO A 24 16.07 5.22 -3.48
CA PRO A 24 15.40 5.60 -2.25
C PRO A 24 14.83 7.02 -2.35
N VAL A 25 13.99 7.27 -3.35
CA VAL A 25 13.39 8.57 -3.69
C VAL A 25 11.88 8.43 -3.68
N PHE A 26 11.18 9.47 -3.23
CA PHE A 26 9.73 9.54 -3.38
C PHE A 26 9.29 10.97 -3.70
N ALA A 27 8.13 11.10 -4.32
CA ALA A 27 7.52 12.38 -4.65
C ALA A 27 6.11 12.47 -4.07
N ILE A 28 5.74 13.69 -3.70
CA ILE A 28 4.40 14.01 -3.18
C ILE A 28 3.78 15.17 -3.94
N GLY A 29 2.46 15.11 -4.11
CA GLY A 29 1.64 16.13 -4.74
C GLY A 29 0.68 16.72 -3.72
N LEU A 30 0.64 18.05 -3.63
CA LEU A 30 -0.14 18.76 -2.62
C LEU A 30 -1.38 19.43 -3.21
N SER A 31 -2.36 19.69 -2.34
CA SER A 31 -3.57 20.45 -2.63
C SER A 31 -3.29 21.87 -3.13
N SER A 32 -2.15 22.46 -2.76
CA SER A 32 -1.69 23.77 -3.25
C SER A 32 -1.08 23.74 -4.66
N GLY A 33 -0.97 22.56 -5.28
CA GLY A 33 -0.36 22.37 -6.60
C GLY A 33 1.16 22.24 -6.59
N HIS A 34 1.77 22.19 -5.40
CA HIS A 34 3.18 21.89 -5.24
C HIS A 34 3.46 20.41 -5.45
N VAL A 35 4.62 20.14 -6.04
CA VAL A 35 5.24 18.80 -6.07
C VAL A 35 6.56 18.92 -5.35
N HIS A 36 6.78 18.02 -4.39
CA HIS A 36 8.04 17.90 -3.67
C HIS A 36 8.64 16.53 -3.96
N THR A 37 9.96 16.48 -4.09
CA THR A 37 10.70 15.22 -4.24
C THR A 37 11.75 15.14 -3.15
N TYR A 38 11.79 13.99 -2.50
CA TYR A 38 12.68 13.72 -1.38
C TYR A 38 13.51 12.48 -1.65
N LYS A 39 14.75 12.49 -1.16
CA LYS A 39 15.65 11.35 -1.12
C LYS A 39 15.81 10.91 0.33
N LEU A 40 15.62 9.62 0.56
CA LEU A 40 15.92 8.97 1.82
C LEU A 40 17.40 8.54 1.82
N PRO A 41 18.12 8.70 2.93
CA PRO A 41 19.51 8.29 3.04
C PRO A 41 19.61 6.79 2.83
N SER A 42 20.48 6.33 1.92
CA SER A 42 20.66 4.89 1.72
C SER A 42 21.45 4.28 2.88
N ASP A 43 21.19 3.01 3.18
CA ASP A 43 21.95 2.26 4.20
C ASP A 43 23.45 2.24 3.85
N SER A 44 23.79 2.27 2.56
CA SER A 44 25.18 2.29 2.08
C SER A 44 25.89 3.64 2.31
N GLU A 45 25.19 4.75 2.11
CA GLU A 45 25.73 6.11 2.36
C GLU A 45 26.01 6.31 3.86
N VAL A 46 25.12 5.84 4.74
CA VAL A 46 25.32 5.91 6.19
C VAL A 46 26.56 5.11 6.64
N ILE A 47 26.77 3.92 6.07
CA ILE A 47 27.94 3.09 6.39
C ILE A 47 29.24 3.78 5.92
N ALA A 48 29.22 4.44 4.76
CA ALA A 48 30.36 5.20 4.28
C ALA A 48 30.71 6.36 5.24
N ASP A 49 29.72 7.18 5.61
CA ASP A 49 29.92 8.32 6.51
C ASP A 49 30.48 7.90 7.89
N THR A 50 29.99 6.78 8.44
CA THR A 50 30.48 6.25 9.72
C THR A 50 31.90 5.66 9.63
N SER A 51 32.33 5.22 8.45
CA SER A 51 33.68 4.68 8.24
C SER A 51 34.74 5.77 8.01
N GLU A 52 34.35 6.92 7.47
CA GLU A 52 35.26 8.06 7.23
C GLU A 52 35.49 8.91 8.50
N ASP A 53 34.56 8.91 9.44
CA ASP A 53 34.65 9.70 10.69
C ASP A 53 35.57 9.08 11.76
N SER A 54 36.21 7.94 11.47
CA SER A 54 37.20 7.30 12.36
C SER A 54 38.65 7.75 12.12
N ALA A 55 38.92 8.68 11.20
CA ALA A 55 40.28 9.00 10.77
C ALA A 55 40.62 10.51 10.61
N SER A 56 39.94 11.43 11.30
CA SER A 56 40.37 12.85 11.29
C SER A 56 40.44 13.49 12.69
N PRO A 57 41.53 14.19 13.04
CA PRO A 57 41.61 14.95 14.29
C PRO A 57 40.79 16.25 14.19
N PRO A 58 40.23 16.76 15.30
CA PRO A 58 39.29 17.88 15.28
C PRO A 58 39.95 19.18 14.82
N LEU A 59 39.43 19.76 13.73
CA LEU A 59 39.80 21.10 13.27
C LEU A 59 39.07 22.18 14.11
N LYS A 60 39.84 23.18 14.55
CA LYS A 60 39.36 24.34 15.33
C LYS A 60 38.42 25.23 14.49
N PRO A 61 37.44 25.90 15.13
CA PRO A 61 36.45 26.71 14.42
C PRO A 61 37.07 28.03 13.93
N THR A 62 36.81 28.37 12.67
CA THR A 62 37.09 29.71 12.14
C THR A 62 35.78 30.46 11.94
N ASN A 63 35.70 31.65 12.53
CA ASN A 63 34.60 32.59 12.38
C ASN A 63 34.49 33.07 10.93
N SER A 64 33.33 32.93 10.31
CA SER A 64 32.88 33.88 9.30
C SER A 64 31.35 33.95 9.23
N ASN A 65 30.86 35.19 9.19
CA ASN A 65 29.46 35.58 9.27
C ASN A 65 28.67 35.17 8.01
N GLY A 66 27.49 34.57 8.20
CA GLY A 66 26.53 34.32 7.12
C GLY A 66 25.26 33.60 7.56
N SER A 67 24.33 34.33 8.17
CA SER A 67 22.89 34.05 8.32
C SER A 67 22.44 32.58 8.50
N ILE A 68 22.45 32.11 9.76
CA ILE A 68 21.83 30.85 10.18
C ILE A 68 20.37 31.11 10.57
N ILE A 69 19.44 30.45 9.87
CA ILE A 69 18.03 30.33 10.31
C ILE A 69 18.03 29.28 11.45
N PRO A 70 17.42 29.55 12.62
CA PRO A 70 17.63 28.72 13.81
C PRO A 70 16.98 27.35 13.67
N SER A 71 17.76 26.32 14.03
CA SER A 71 17.33 24.95 14.21
C SER A 71 16.09 24.88 15.12
N LEU A 72 14.97 24.43 14.58
CA LEU A 72 13.82 23.97 15.35
C LEU A 72 14.20 22.65 16.05
N ARG A 73 14.86 22.76 17.21
CA ARG A 73 14.80 21.73 18.24
C ARG A 73 13.60 22.02 19.12
N ARG A 74 12.67 21.05 19.15
CA ARG A 74 12.17 20.37 20.37
C ARG A 74 10.67 20.11 20.29
N SER A 75 10.32 18.89 19.87
CA SER A 75 9.42 18.03 20.64
C SER A 75 9.88 16.59 20.48
N SER A 76 10.05 15.96 21.62
CA SER A 76 10.68 14.68 21.87
C SER A 76 9.67 13.54 21.88
N THR A 77 9.93 12.50 21.10
CA THR A 77 9.73 11.11 21.52
C THR A 77 11.00 10.34 21.14
N ALA A 78 11.61 9.72 22.13
CA ALA A 78 12.96 9.20 22.08
C ALA A 78 13.03 7.85 21.34
N SER A 79 13.48 7.90 20.08
CA SER A 79 14.32 6.86 19.43
C SER A 79 14.79 7.37 18.06
N LEU A 80 15.40 8.56 18.01
CA LEU A 80 16.03 9.06 16.79
C LEU A 80 17.43 8.44 16.70
N SER A 81 17.46 7.28 16.05
CA SER A 81 18.57 6.56 15.43
C SER A 81 20.00 7.08 15.69
N GLU A 82 20.78 6.26 16.40
CA GLU A 82 22.25 6.22 16.29
C GLU A 82 22.73 5.90 14.85
N SER A 83 21.82 5.64 13.91
CA SER A 83 22.09 5.18 12.55
C SER A 83 21.91 6.23 11.45
N GLY A 84 21.71 7.53 11.72
CA GLY A 84 21.63 8.57 10.66
C GLY A 84 20.41 8.52 9.72
N LEU A 85 19.65 7.41 9.69
CA LEU A 85 18.51 7.16 8.80
C LEU A 85 17.26 8.05 9.04
N GLY A 86 17.34 8.99 10.00
CA GLY A 86 16.26 9.91 10.32
C GLY A 86 16.27 11.22 9.51
N SER A 87 17.32 11.47 8.72
CA SER A 87 17.37 12.62 7.81
C SER A 87 16.55 12.36 6.55
N LEU A 88 15.95 13.42 6.02
CA LEU A 88 15.24 13.40 4.75
C LEU A 88 15.74 14.56 3.90
N ASP A 89 16.34 14.25 2.76
CA ASP A 89 16.91 15.26 1.88
C ASP A 89 15.85 15.73 0.89
N THR A 90 15.59 17.04 0.88
CA THR A 90 14.73 17.63 -0.15
C THR A 90 15.54 17.79 -1.43
N VAL A 91 15.22 16.99 -2.45
CA VAL A 91 15.87 17.11 -3.77
C VAL A 91 15.45 18.42 -4.43
N TRP A 92 14.14 18.66 -4.50
CA TRP A 92 13.57 19.93 -4.93
C TRP A 92 12.11 20.07 -4.50
N THR A 93 11.60 21.30 -4.60
CA THR A 93 10.20 21.64 -4.35
C THR A 93 9.78 22.71 -5.36
N THR A 94 8.62 22.55 -6.00
CA THR A 94 8.14 23.53 -6.99
C THR A 94 6.62 23.54 -7.06
N ARG A 95 6.03 24.74 -7.15
CA ARG A 95 4.61 24.88 -7.52
C ARG A 95 4.42 24.53 -8.98
N ARG A 96 4.02 23.29 -9.24
CA ARG A 96 3.95 22.75 -10.60
C ARG A 96 2.59 23.00 -11.24
N HIS A 97 1.51 22.98 -10.47
CA HIS A 97 0.14 23.17 -10.95
C HIS A 97 -0.51 24.42 -10.37
N LYS A 98 -1.44 25.02 -11.13
CA LYS A 98 -2.23 26.17 -10.64
C LYS A 98 -3.25 25.74 -9.59
N GLY A 99 -3.91 24.61 -9.84
CA GLY A 99 -4.74 23.88 -8.90
C GLY A 99 -3.96 22.75 -8.20
N SER A 100 -4.68 21.92 -7.47
CA SER A 100 -4.13 20.77 -6.76
C SER A 100 -3.42 19.76 -7.68
N CYS A 101 -2.34 19.15 -7.18
CA CYS A 101 -1.65 18.04 -7.84
C CYS A 101 -2.23 16.72 -7.30
N ARG A 102 -3.10 16.08 -8.06
CA ARG A 102 -3.88 14.91 -7.61
C ARG A 102 -3.25 13.56 -7.94
N CYS A 103 -2.39 13.50 -8.96
CA CYS A 103 -1.79 12.23 -9.36
C CYS A 103 -0.29 12.40 -9.63
N LEU A 104 0.47 11.36 -9.31
CA LEU A 104 1.88 11.24 -9.62
C LEU A 104 2.19 9.83 -10.12
N ALA A 105 3.11 9.69 -11.06
CA ALA A 105 3.61 8.40 -11.53
C ALA A 105 5.06 8.55 -11.99
N PHE A 106 5.95 7.64 -11.61
CA PHE A 106 7.28 7.55 -12.22
C PHE A 106 7.21 6.85 -13.59
N SER A 107 8.17 7.16 -14.46
CA SER A 107 8.50 6.31 -15.60
C SER A 107 9.02 4.96 -15.11
N HIS A 108 9.11 3.99 -16.02
CA HIS A 108 9.59 2.65 -15.67
C HIS A 108 11.03 2.66 -15.13
N GLU A 109 11.89 3.52 -15.69
CA GLU A 109 13.28 3.69 -15.26
C GLU A 109 13.41 4.66 -14.06
N GLY A 110 12.36 5.44 -13.78
CA GLY A 110 12.35 6.44 -12.71
C GLY A 110 13.03 7.78 -13.05
N ASP A 111 13.70 7.87 -14.20
CA ASP A 111 14.34 9.09 -14.71
C ASP A 111 13.38 10.30 -14.89
N LEU A 112 12.12 10.00 -15.19
CA LEU A 112 11.03 10.96 -15.32
C LEU A 112 9.94 10.68 -14.29
N CYS A 113 9.29 11.75 -13.85
CA CYS A 113 8.05 11.70 -13.11
C CYS A 113 6.98 12.51 -13.84
N TYR A 114 5.76 12.00 -13.81
CA TYR A 114 4.57 12.62 -14.36
C TYR A 114 3.69 13.11 -13.22
N SER A 115 3.19 14.33 -13.33
CA SER A 115 2.20 14.90 -12.40
C SER A 115 0.97 15.37 -13.13
N ALA A 116 -0.21 15.08 -12.59
CA ALA A 116 -1.48 15.57 -13.11
C ALA A 116 -2.19 16.42 -12.06
N GLY A 117 -2.75 17.55 -12.49
CA GLY A 117 -3.45 18.46 -11.60
C GLY A 117 -4.78 18.95 -12.14
N THR A 118 -5.56 19.58 -11.26
CA THR A 118 -6.87 20.17 -11.58
C THR A 118 -6.78 21.41 -12.49
N ASP A 119 -5.56 21.81 -12.87
CA ASP A 119 -5.32 22.78 -13.94
C ASP A 119 -5.45 22.18 -15.35
N GLY A 120 -5.79 20.90 -15.47
CA GLY A 120 -6.08 20.23 -16.75
C GLY A 120 -4.83 19.83 -17.51
N LEU A 121 -3.71 19.70 -16.80
CA LEU A 121 -2.42 19.39 -17.39
C LEU A 121 -1.79 18.18 -16.71
N VAL A 122 -1.21 17.30 -17.52
CA VAL A 122 -0.18 16.36 -17.12
C VAL A 122 1.18 16.95 -17.49
N LYS A 123 2.15 16.91 -16.58
CA LYS A 123 3.50 17.47 -16.80
C LYS A 123 4.52 16.38 -16.55
N ALA A 124 5.40 16.14 -17.51
CA ALA A 124 6.55 15.26 -17.36
C ALA A 124 7.78 16.08 -16.99
N PHE A 125 8.59 15.61 -16.05
CA PHE A 125 9.79 16.29 -15.58
C PHE A 125 10.87 15.30 -15.13
N TYR A 126 12.13 15.71 -15.20
CA TYR A 126 13.24 14.91 -14.67
C TYR A 126 13.13 14.77 -13.15
N THR A 127 13.29 13.56 -12.66
CA THR A 127 13.22 13.25 -11.23
C THR A 127 14.30 13.97 -10.44
N GLU A 128 15.54 13.97 -10.94
CA GLU A 128 16.69 14.57 -10.27
C GLU A 128 16.59 16.10 -10.17
N THR A 129 16.20 16.77 -11.25
CA THR A 129 16.28 18.26 -11.34
C THR A 129 14.93 18.97 -11.21
N GLY A 130 13.82 18.25 -11.34
CA GLY A 130 12.46 18.80 -11.36
C GLY A 130 12.10 19.57 -12.64
N LYS A 131 13.03 19.68 -13.60
CA LYS A 131 12.84 20.42 -14.86
C LYS A 131 11.80 19.76 -15.75
N VAL A 132 10.78 20.53 -16.13
CA VAL A 132 9.70 20.09 -17.02
C VAL A 132 10.22 19.87 -18.44
N VAL A 133 9.91 18.70 -19.01
CA VAL A 133 10.28 18.32 -20.38
C VAL A 133 9.07 18.18 -21.30
N SER A 134 7.86 18.01 -20.75
CA SER A 134 6.63 17.94 -21.55
C SER A 134 5.39 18.34 -20.76
N LYS A 135 4.37 18.78 -21.50
CA LYS A 135 3.05 19.13 -21.00
C LYS A 135 1.99 18.54 -21.92
N ILE A 136 1.00 17.89 -21.34
CA ILE A 136 -0.08 17.20 -22.04
C ILE A 136 -1.38 17.78 -21.49
N ALA A 137 -2.26 18.26 -22.36
CA ALA A 137 -3.58 18.72 -21.94
C ALA A 137 -4.50 17.51 -21.72
N ILE A 138 -5.22 17.51 -20.60
CA ILE A 138 -6.27 16.53 -20.34
C ILE A 138 -7.43 16.85 -21.30
N PRO A 139 -7.90 15.88 -22.11
CA PRO A 139 -9.02 16.11 -23.02
C PRO A 139 -10.26 16.56 -22.25
N GLN A 140 -10.95 17.58 -22.77
CA GLN A 140 -12.22 18.03 -22.18
C GLN A 140 -13.36 17.12 -22.59
N THR A 141 -14.20 16.75 -21.62
CA THR A 141 -15.43 16.01 -21.86
C THR A 141 -16.49 16.97 -22.41
N VAL A 142 -17.04 16.64 -23.58
CA VAL A 142 -18.07 17.48 -24.23
C VAL A 142 -19.29 17.58 -23.32
N GLY A 143 -19.67 18.80 -22.95
CA GLY A 143 -20.82 19.06 -22.07
C GLY A 143 -20.49 19.26 -20.59
N SER A 144 -19.26 19.00 -20.14
CA SER A 144 -18.82 19.42 -18.81
C SER A 144 -18.37 20.90 -18.87
N GLY A 145 -18.86 21.73 -17.95
CA GLY A 145 -18.54 23.16 -17.90
C GLY A 145 -17.13 23.48 -17.40
N GLY A 146 -16.23 22.49 -17.30
CA GLY A 146 -14.95 22.61 -16.61
C GLY A 146 -13.91 21.59 -17.09
N VAL A 147 -12.71 21.73 -16.53
CA VAL A 147 -11.62 20.76 -16.72
C VAL A 147 -12.00 19.44 -16.06
N ASP A 148 -11.87 18.35 -16.79
CA ASP A 148 -12.03 17.00 -16.24
C ASP A 148 -10.83 16.67 -15.34
N GLY A 149 -11.09 16.48 -14.05
CA GLY A 149 -10.05 16.34 -13.02
C GLY A 149 -9.36 14.99 -13.10
N PRO A 150 -8.02 14.92 -12.98
CA PRO A 150 -7.33 13.63 -12.98
C PRO A 150 -7.55 12.89 -11.64
N THR A 151 -7.77 11.58 -11.72
CA THR A 151 -7.96 10.71 -10.56
C THR A 151 -6.89 9.63 -10.44
N VAL A 152 -6.39 9.12 -11.58
CA VAL A 152 -5.36 8.07 -11.62
C VAL A 152 -4.35 8.38 -12.71
N LEU A 153 -3.07 8.12 -12.43
CA LEU A 153 -1.99 8.24 -13.41
C LEU A 153 -1.07 7.02 -13.29
N HIS A 154 -0.77 6.35 -14.40
CA HIS A 154 0.06 5.15 -14.37
C HIS A 154 0.87 4.95 -15.65
N ALA A 155 2.19 4.78 -15.54
CA ALA A 155 3.06 4.45 -16.67
C ALA A 155 3.02 2.95 -16.96
N LEU A 156 2.13 2.53 -17.86
CA LEU A 156 1.92 1.12 -18.23
C LEU A 156 3.14 0.49 -18.92
N SER A 157 3.88 1.29 -19.69
CA SER A 157 5.15 0.93 -20.32
C SER A 157 5.97 2.19 -20.55
N PRO A 158 7.26 2.09 -20.96
CA PRO A 158 8.06 3.26 -21.33
C PRO A 158 7.42 4.16 -22.40
N GLN A 159 6.45 3.63 -23.15
CA GLN A 159 5.79 4.32 -24.26
C GLN A 159 4.29 4.60 -24.01
N ALA A 160 3.74 4.24 -22.84
CA ALA A 160 2.30 4.28 -22.61
C ALA A 160 1.98 4.82 -21.22
N LEU A 161 1.25 5.93 -21.17
CA LEU A 161 0.75 6.54 -19.93
C LEU A 161 -0.77 6.45 -19.90
N LEU A 162 -1.31 5.88 -18.83
CA LEU A 162 -2.73 5.84 -18.54
C LEU A 162 -3.11 7.02 -17.65
N LEU A 163 -4.24 7.66 -17.97
CA LEU A 163 -4.82 8.77 -17.21
C LEU A 163 -6.31 8.53 -17.00
N GLY A 164 -6.73 8.35 -15.75
CA GLY A 164 -8.13 8.31 -15.34
C GLY A 164 -8.65 9.68 -14.90
N THR A 165 -9.95 9.92 -15.04
CA THR A 165 -10.57 11.20 -14.68
C THR A 165 -11.87 11.08 -13.88
N ASP A 166 -12.31 12.21 -13.33
CA ASP A 166 -13.55 12.37 -12.55
C ASP A 166 -14.78 12.00 -13.39
N SER A 167 -14.77 12.21 -14.72
CA SER A 167 -15.89 11.83 -15.59
C SER A 167 -15.87 10.35 -16.04
N GLY A 168 -15.08 9.50 -15.39
CA GLY A 168 -14.95 8.08 -15.72
C GLY A 168 -14.20 7.76 -17.02
N LYS A 169 -13.49 8.75 -17.60
CA LYS A 169 -12.67 8.53 -18.79
C LYS A 169 -11.32 7.95 -18.40
N LEU A 170 -10.90 6.93 -19.14
CA LEU A 170 -9.55 6.38 -19.08
C LEU A 170 -8.85 6.64 -20.42
N TYR A 171 -7.88 7.53 -20.43
CA TYR A 171 -7.08 7.88 -21.61
C TYR A 171 -5.78 7.08 -21.66
N LEU A 172 -5.41 6.64 -22.86
CA LEU A 172 -4.07 6.14 -23.18
C LEU A 172 -3.33 7.22 -23.97
N HIS A 173 -2.21 7.68 -23.42
CA HIS A 173 -1.28 8.58 -24.09
C HIS A 173 -0.07 7.79 -24.58
N ASP A 174 0.22 7.90 -25.87
CA ASP A 174 1.46 7.37 -26.46
C ASP A 174 2.61 8.34 -26.19
N LEU A 175 3.66 7.87 -25.53
CA LEU A 175 4.83 8.67 -25.12
C LEU A 175 5.98 8.61 -26.13
N ARG A 176 5.84 7.87 -27.24
CA ARG A 176 6.91 7.78 -28.24
C ARG A 176 7.27 9.18 -28.76
N GLN A 177 8.56 9.42 -28.87
CA GLN A 177 9.11 10.68 -29.33
C GLN A 177 9.03 10.74 -30.85
N ASP A 178 8.15 11.56 -31.40
CA ASP A 178 8.28 12.03 -32.78
C ASP A 178 9.42 13.06 -32.83
N SER A 179 10.65 12.58 -32.77
CA SER A 179 11.91 13.24 -33.12
C SER A 179 12.32 14.56 -32.44
N LYS A 180 11.60 15.14 -31.46
CA LYS A 180 12.17 16.19 -30.56
C LYS A 180 11.38 16.57 -29.31
N GLU A 181 10.09 16.25 -29.19
CA GLU A 181 9.30 16.53 -27.98
C GLU A 181 8.44 15.30 -27.62
N ILE A 182 8.19 15.07 -26.33
CA ILE A 182 7.15 14.13 -25.91
C ILE A 182 5.81 14.79 -26.25
N VAL A 183 5.37 14.61 -27.50
CA VAL A 183 4.04 15.02 -27.96
C VAL A 183 3.11 13.88 -27.60
N ALA A 184 2.68 13.81 -26.35
CA ALA A 184 1.81 12.72 -25.93
C ALA A 184 0.42 12.91 -26.54
N LYS A 185 0.16 12.19 -27.63
CA LYS A 185 -1.15 12.17 -28.27
C LYS A 185 -2.04 11.19 -27.52
N CYS A 186 -3.26 11.59 -27.18
CA CYS A 186 -4.29 10.64 -26.75
C CYS A 186 -4.54 9.66 -27.91
N SER A 187 -4.07 8.42 -27.74
CA SER A 187 -4.21 7.38 -28.76
C SER A 187 -5.56 6.68 -28.66
N GLN A 188 -6.04 6.43 -27.45
CA GLN A 188 -7.27 5.70 -27.18
C GLN A 188 -7.93 6.20 -25.88
N ASN A 189 -9.23 5.97 -25.74
CA ASN A 189 -9.95 6.25 -24.50
C ASN A 189 -11.06 5.21 -24.25
N TRP A 190 -11.38 4.98 -22.98
CA TRP A 190 -12.42 4.05 -22.52
C TRP A 190 -13.25 4.66 -21.40
N THR A 191 -14.40 4.05 -21.12
CA THR A 191 -15.29 4.36 -19.98
C THR A 191 -15.60 3.07 -19.21
N PRO A 192 -14.60 2.50 -18.50
CA PRO A 192 -14.73 1.18 -17.89
C PRO A 192 -15.85 1.07 -16.84
N HIS A 193 -16.21 2.20 -16.22
CA HIS A 193 -17.21 2.31 -15.15
C HIS A 193 -18.36 3.27 -15.53
N GLY A 194 -18.59 3.49 -16.83
CA GLY A 194 -19.60 4.46 -17.28
C GLY A 194 -19.20 5.90 -16.97
N GLU A 195 -20.04 6.60 -16.20
CA GLU A 195 -19.81 7.99 -15.75
C GLU A 195 -19.18 8.07 -14.35
N GLU A 196 -18.96 6.94 -13.69
CA GLU A 196 -18.30 6.89 -12.39
C GLU A 196 -16.81 7.16 -12.51
N HIS A 197 -16.29 7.96 -11.58
CA HIS A 197 -14.86 8.26 -11.49
C HIS A 197 -14.01 7.01 -11.29
N ILE A 198 -12.76 7.06 -11.76
CA ILE A 198 -11.81 5.95 -11.60
C ILE A 198 -11.04 6.15 -10.30
N ASN A 199 -11.23 5.25 -9.33
CA ASN A 199 -10.71 5.37 -7.97
C ASN A 199 -9.27 4.84 -7.86
N GLY A 200 -8.96 3.80 -8.64
CA GLY A 200 -7.62 3.23 -8.70
C GLY A 200 -7.45 2.27 -9.87
N LEU A 201 -6.20 1.89 -10.13
CA LEU A 201 -5.84 0.96 -11.17
C LEU A 201 -4.59 0.18 -10.81
N VAL A 202 -4.57 -1.11 -11.16
CA VAL A 202 -3.38 -1.95 -11.07
C VAL A 202 -3.14 -2.68 -12.39
N PRO A 203 -1.95 -2.60 -13.00
CA PRO A 203 -1.62 -3.40 -14.17
C PRO A 203 -1.61 -4.89 -13.86
N LEU A 204 -2.06 -5.68 -14.83
CA LEU A 204 -1.87 -7.12 -14.80
C LEU A 204 -0.54 -7.47 -15.48
N PRO A 205 0.28 -8.35 -14.86
CA PRO A 205 1.56 -8.76 -15.40
C PRO A 205 1.42 -9.31 -16.81
N ALA A 206 2.43 -9.03 -17.63
CA ALA A 206 2.49 -9.50 -19.00
C ALA A 206 2.29 -11.02 -19.06
N SER A 207 1.51 -11.48 -20.04
CA SER A 207 1.37 -12.91 -20.29
C SER A 207 2.72 -13.50 -20.71
N GLU A 208 2.92 -14.80 -20.48
CA GLU A 208 4.10 -15.53 -20.95
C GLU A 208 4.29 -15.44 -22.47
N THR A 209 3.21 -15.21 -23.21
CA THR A 209 3.20 -15.00 -24.67
C THR A 209 3.55 -13.58 -25.10
N SER A 210 3.74 -12.64 -24.17
CA SER A 210 4.00 -11.25 -24.48
C SER A 210 5.46 -11.04 -24.91
N THR A 211 5.66 -10.65 -26.16
CA THR A 211 6.99 -10.34 -26.71
C THR A 211 7.63 -9.07 -26.13
N SER A 212 6.85 -8.19 -25.51
CA SER A 212 7.32 -6.89 -25.01
C SER A 212 7.71 -6.90 -23.53
N GLY A 213 7.37 -7.94 -22.77
CA GLY A 213 7.55 -7.97 -21.30
C GLY A 213 6.66 -7.01 -20.51
N PHE A 214 6.07 -5.99 -21.15
CA PHE A 214 5.19 -5.01 -20.48
C PHE A 214 3.72 -5.46 -20.36
N PRO A 215 3.02 -5.02 -19.30
CA PRO A 215 1.57 -5.15 -19.15
C PRO A 215 0.80 -4.62 -20.36
N LYS A 216 -0.26 -5.35 -20.73
CA LYS A 216 -1.23 -4.94 -21.77
C LYS A 216 -2.66 -4.94 -21.24
N GLN A 217 -2.84 -5.35 -20.00
CA GLN A 217 -4.12 -5.42 -19.32
C GLN A 217 -3.96 -4.81 -17.94
N TRP A 218 -5.05 -4.31 -17.40
CA TRP A 218 -5.11 -3.76 -16.06
C TRP A 218 -6.51 -3.94 -15.50
N VAL A 219 -6.59 -3.80 -14.18
CA VAL A 219 -7.83 -3.80 -13.42
C VAL A 219 -8.01 -2.42 -12.83
N SER A 220 -9.18 -1.83 -13.03
CA SER A 220 -9.59 -0.57 -12.41
C SER A 220 -10.79 -0.77 -11.50
N ALA A 221 -10.92 0.09 -10.49
CA ALA A 221 -12.15 0.26 -9.73
C ALA A 221 -12.70 1.66 -9.97
N GLY A 222 -14.01 1.78 -10.01
CA GLY A 222 -14.72 3.04 -10.11
C GLY A 222 -16.16 2.87 -9.64
N GLY A 223 -16.61 3.81 -8.82
CA GLY A 223 -17.87 3.69 -8.07
C GLY A 223 -17.92 2.36 -7.34
N THR A 224 -18.88 1.51 -7.70
CA THR A 224 -19.13 0.21 -7.05
C THR A 224 -18.67 -1.00 -7.89
N THR A 225 -17.90 -0.79 -8.97
CA THR A 225 -17.56 -1.85 -9.92
C THR A 225 -16.07 -1.98 -10.18
N LEU A 226 -15.63 -3.20 -10.49
CA LEU A 226 -14.30 -3.53 -10.97
C LEU A 226 -14.35 -3.83 -12.46
N ALA A 227 -13.38 -3.33 -13.23
CA ALA A 227 -13.32 -3.54 -14.67
C ALA A 227 -11.92 -4.02 -15.09
N VAL A 228 -11.87 -5.00 -15.99
CA VAL A 228 -10.64 -5.46 -16.63
C VAL A 228 -10.61 -4.86 -18.02
N THR A 229 -9.56 -4.10 -18.31
CA THR A 229 -9.39 -3.45 -19.60
C THR A 229 -8.11 -3.95 -20.25
N ASP A 230 -8.22 -4.30 -21.53
CA ASP A 230 -7.12 -4.68 -22.40
C ASP A 230 -6.81 -3.53 -23.34
N LEU A 231 -5.51 -3.25 -23.52
CA LEU A 231 -5.01 -2.14 -24.33
C LEU A 231 -5.56 -2.14 -25.76
N ARG A 232 -5.88 -3.30 -26.33
CA ARG A 232 -6.39 -3.41 -27.70
C ARG A 232 -7.88 -3.65 -27.75
N LYS A 233 -8.41 -4.45 -26.82
CA LYS A 233 -9.82 -4.89 -26.85
C LYS A 233 -10.76 -3.96 -26.09
N GLY A 234 -10.22 -3.03 -25.29
CA GLY A 234 -11.00 -2.23 -24.35
C GLY A 234 -11.45 -3.04 -23.14
N THR A 235 -12.57 -2.66 -22.53
CA THR A 235 -13.09 -3.34 -21.34
C THR A 235 -13.58 -4.75 -21.71
N ILE A 236 -12.87 -5.77 -21.21
CA ILE A 236 -13.12 -7.18 -21.52
C ILE A 236 -13.93 -7.90 -20.43
N ALA A 237 -13.98 -7.35 -19.22
CA ALA A 237 -14.82 -7.86 -18.14
C ALA A 237 -15.17 -6.73 -17.17
N THR A 238 -16.34 -6.83 -16.55
CA THR A 238 -16.80 -5.96 -15.46
C THR A 238 -17.43 -6.84 -14.39
N SER A 239 -17.18 -6.55 -13.12
CA SER A 239 -17.80 -7.25 -11.99
C SER A 239 -19.29 -6.92 -11.88
N ALA A 240 -20.01 -7.70 -11.08
CA ALA A 240 -21.29 -7.23 -10.54
C ALA A 240 -21.11 -5.94 -9.72
N ASP A 241 -22.20 -5.18 -9.58
CA ASP A 241 -22.29 -4.04 -8.67
C ASP A 241 -22.07 -4.51 -7.22
N GLN A 242 -21.13 -3.88 -6.52
CA GLN A 242 -20.78 -4.22 -5.14
C GLN A 242 -21.62 -3.49 -4.10
N GLU A 243 -22.52 -2.58 -4.50
CA GLU A 243 -23.37 -1.74 -3.65
C GLU A 243 -22.61 -0.78 -2.70
N ILE A 244 -21.29 -0.91 -2.63
CA ILE A 244 -20.36 -0.15 -1.81
C ILE A 244 -19.25 0.36 -2.72
N GLU A 245 -18.78 1.58 -2.44
CA GLU A 245 -17.72 2.20 -3.20
C GLU A 245 -16.39 1.44 -3.03
N LEU A 246 -15.71 1.22 -4.15
CA LEU A 246 -14.42 0.56 -4.25
C LEU A 246 -13.31 1.62 -4.31
N THR A 247 -12.48 1.71 -3.29
CA THR A 247 -11.64 2.90 -3.03
C THR A 247 -10.19 2.75 -3.47
N SER A 248 -9.59 1.57 -3.29
CA SER A 248 -8.16 1.34 -3.54
C SER A 248 -7.89 -0.06 -4.09
N LEU A 249 -6.78 -0.27 -4.82
CA LEU A 249 -6.41 -1.58 -5.38
C LEU A 249 -4.94 -1.94 -5.17
N THR A 250 -4.66 -3.22 -5.01
CA THR A 250 -3.33 -3.79 -5.21
C THR A 250 -3.41 -5.20 -5.79
N LEU A 251 -2.40 -5.62 -6.55
CA LEU A 251 -2.26 -6.99 -7.03
C LEU A 251 -1.30 -7.73 -6.11
N VAL A 252 -1.65 -8.96 -5.75
CA VAL A 252 -0.79 -9.87 -4.99
C VAL A 252 -0.56 -11.13 -5.81
N GLN A 253 0.71 -11.46 -6.02
CA GLN A 253 1.12 -12.62 -6.82
C GLN A 253 1.86 -13.68 -5.98
N GLY A 254 2.13 -14.84 -6.57
CA GLY A 254 2.94 -15.87 -5.91
C GLY A 254 2.24 -16.56 -4.73
N LEU A 255 0.90 -16.49 -4.67
CA LEU A 255 0.11 -17.24 -3.72
C LEU A 255 0.09 -18.72 -4.09
N LYS A 256 -0.27 -19.56 -3.13
CA LYS A 256 -0.38 -21.02 -3.37
C LYS A 256 -1.41 -21.30 -4.47
N LYS A 257 -0.94 -21.90 -5.57
CA LYS A 257 -1.81 -22.42 -6.64
C LYS A 257 -2.56 -23.68 -6.19
N GLY A 258 -3.81 -23.82 -6.59
CA GLY A 258 -4.60 -25.02 -6.30
C GLY A 258 -6.10 -24.84 -6.56
N GLY A 259 -6.77 -25.93 -6.96
CA GLY A 259 -8.17 -25.87 -7.36
C GLY A 259 -8.33 -24.96 -8.57
N THR A 260 -9.14 -23.90 -8.43
CA THR A 260 -9.35 -22.86 -9.45
C THR A 260 -8.41 -21.66 -9.28
N SER A 261 -7.58 -21.61 -8.23
CA SER A 261 -6.70 -20.48 -8.00
C SER A 261 -5.41 -20.59 -8.80
N VAL A 262 -5.12 -19.52 -9.56
CA VAL A 262 -3.89 -19.30 -10.32
C VAL A 262 -2.78 -18.68 -9.48
N GLY A 263 -3.06 -18.37 -8.21
CA GLY A 263 -2.08 -17.83 -7.25
C GLY A 263 -1.88 -16.32 -7.39
N GLU A 264 -2.83 -15.62 -8.01
CA GLU A 264 -2.79 -14.18 -8.23
C GLU A 264 -4.16 -13.59 -7.91
N LYS A 265 -4.18 -12.63 -6.99
CA LYS A 265 -5.40 -12.00 -6.52
C LYS A 265 -5.29 -10.48 -6.58
N VAL A 266 -6.38 -9.85 -7.01
CA VAL A 266 -6.57 -8.41 -6.89
C VAL A 266 -7.33 -8.14 -5.60
N LEU A 267 -6.76 -7.28 -4.77
CA LEU A 267 -7.36 -6.82 -3.53
C LEU A 267 -7.94 -5.43 -3.78
N VAL A 268 -9.14 -5.20 -3.26
CA VAL A 268 -9.85 -3.93 -3.39
C VAL A 268 -10.39 -3.49 -2.04
N GLY A 269 -9.97 -2.30 -1.63
CA GLY A 269 -10.51 -1.61 -0.47
C GLY A 269 -11.93 -1.13 -0.74
N GLN A 270 -12.76 -1.15 0.29
CA GLN A 270 -14.13 -0.64 0.25
C GLN A 270 -14.28 0.52 1.24
N SER A 271 -15.28 1.37 1.00
CA SER A 271 -15.58 2.52 1.87
C SER A 271 -16.15 2.13 3.24
N ASP A 272 -16.45 0.85 3.49
CA ASP A 272 -17.04 0.33 4.73
C ASP A 272 -16.07 -0.46 5.62
N GLY A 273 -14.76 -0.42 5.31
CA GLY A 273 -13.73 -1.11 6.09
C GLY A 273 -13.52 -2.58 5.72
N VAL A 274 -14.07 -3.01 4.58
CA VAL A 274 -13.87 -4.34 4.02
C VAL A 274 -12.80 -4.33 2.94
N LEU A 275 -11.94 -5.35 2.98
CA LEU A 275 -11.02 -5.68 1.89
C LEU A 275 -11.60 -6.88 1.12
N SER A 276 -11.86 -6.68 -0.15
CA SER A 276 -12.46 -7.67 -1.05
C SER A 276 -11.42 -8.23 -2.02
N LEU A 277 -11.49 -9.52 -2.33
CA LEU A 277 -10.48 -10.25 -3.11
C LEU A 277 -11.14 -10.82 -4.37
N TRP A 278 -10.48 -10.64 -5.52
CA TRP A 278 -10.83 -11.26 -6.80
C TRP A 278 -9.69 -12.15 -7.27
N GLU A 279 -10.02 -13.34 -7.77
CA GLU A 279 -9.04 -14.22 -8.40
C GLU A 279 -8.78 -13.76 -9.83
N ARG A 280 -7.51 -13.71 -10.26
CA ARG A 280 -7.19 -13.37 -11.65
C ARG A 280 -7.84 -14.37 -12.60
N GLY A 281 -8.67 -13.86 -13.51
CA GLY A 281 -9.44 -14.67 -14.47
C GLY A 281 -10.88 -14.97 -14.03
N VAL A 282 -11.25 -14.63 -12.79
CA VAL A 282 -12.62 -14.73 -12.27
C VAL A 282 -13.05 -13.36 -11.78
N TRP A 283 -13.66 -12.57 -12.68
CA TRP A 283 -13.95 -11.16 -12.46
C TRP A 283 -15.41 -10.85 -12.18
N GLY A 284 -16.32 -11.77 -12.51
CA GLY A 284 -17.76 -11.55 -12.36
C GLY A 284 -18.21 -11.48 -10.90
N ASP A 285 -17.64 -12.35 -10.06
CA ASP A 285 -17.96 -12.47 -8.64
C ASP A 285 -16.71 -12.30 -7.78
N LEU A 286 -16.91 -11.80 -6.57
CA LEU A 286 -15.88 -11.73 -5.54
C LEU A 286 -15.52 -13.13 -5.03
N ASP A 287 -14.25 -13.34 -4.69
CA ASP A 287 -13.76 -14.60 -4.12
C ASP A 287 -13.90 -14.60 -2.58
N GLU A 288 -13.40 -13.55 -1.91
CA GLU A 288 -13.44 -13.46 -0.45
C GLU A 288 -13.53 -12.01 0.04
N ARG A 289 -14.00 -11.83 1.29
CA ARG A 289 -14.02 -10.56 2.03
C ARG A 289 -13.30 -10.71 3.36
N ILE A 290 -12.43 -9.75 3.67
CA ILE A 290 -11.72 -9.64 4.94
C ILE A 290 -12.15 -8.33 5.60
N VAL A 291 -12.80 -8.43 6.76
CA VAL A 291 -13.23 -7.25 7.53
C VAL A 291 -12.03 -6.70 8.29
N LEU A 292 -11.58 -5.49 7.93
CA LEU A 292 -10.47 -4.82 8.60
C LEU A 292 -10.96 -4.00 9.79
N GLU A 293 -12.14 -3.42 9.64
CA GLU A 293 -12.74 -2.45 10.54
C GLU A 293 -14.27 -2.66 10.53
N ARG A 294 -14.97 -2.41 11.65
CA ARG A 294 -16.42 -2.69 11.77
C ARG A 294 -17.28 -1.44 12.02
N GLY A 295 -16.64 -0.30 12.25
CA GLY A 295 -17.25 1.01 12.40
C GLY A 295 -17.62 1.66 11.07
N GLY A 296 -17.26 1.05 9.93
CA GLY A 296 -17.61 1.54 8.60
C GLY A 296 -16.62 2.59 8.07
N LEU A 297 -15.36 2.54 8.51
CA LEU A 297 -14.30 3.45 8.06
C LEU A 297 -13.67 2.94 6.76
N GLY A 298 -13.45 3.84 5.80
CA GLY A 298 -12.92 3.49 4.48
C GLY A 298 -11.50 2.91 4.48
N VAL A 299 -11.21 2.08 3.47
CA VAL A 299 -9.86 1.57 3.17
C VAL A 299 -9.24 2.40 2.03
N ASP A 300 -8.56 3.49 2.37
CA ASP A 300 -8.16 4.52 1.40
C ASP A 300 -6.90 4.15 0.60
N SER A 301 -6.02 3.31 1.16
CA SER A 301 -4.77 2.94 0.49
C SER A 301 -4.36 1.50 0.76
N LEU A 302 -3.70 0.89 -0.23
CA LEU A 302 -3.21 -0.49 -0.19
C LEU A 302 -1.79 -0.56 -0.78
N ALA A 303 -0.92 -1.36 -0.16
CA ALA A 303 0.40 -1.67 -0.70
C ALA A 303 0.82 -3.10 -0.33
N GLU A 304 1.34 -3.87 -1.29
CA GLU A 304 2.03 -5.12 -0.98
C GLU A 304 3.28 -4.80 -0.14
N VAL A 305 3.42 -5.45 1.00
CA VAL A 305 4.61 -5.33 1.84
C VAL A 305 5.72 -6.18 1.23
N PRO A 306 6.93 -5.64 1.05
CA PRO A 306 8.06 -6.37 0.50
C PRO A 306 8.35 -7.69 1.23
N PHE A 307 8.96 -8.63 0.51
CA PHE A 307 9.37 -9.91 1.09
C PHE A 307 10.38 -9.71 2.23
N GLY A 308 10.30 -10.56 3.25
CA GLY A 308 11.20 -10.53 4.42
C GLY A 308 10.58 -9.89 5.66
N PHE A 309 9.57 -9.03 5.48
CA PHE A 309 8.86 -8.39 6.58
C PHE A 309 7.84 -9.33 7.25
N GLY A 310 7.63 -9.14 8.56
CA GLY A 310 6.65 -9.93 9.32
C GLY A 310 7.26 -11.07 10.16
N GLY A 311 8.57 -11.03 10.43
CA GLY A 311 9.23 -11.81 11.47
C GLY A 311 9.03 -13.33 11.39
N GLY A 312 9.03 -13.92 10.19
CA GLY A 312 8.85 -15.37 10.00
C GLY A 312 7.43 -15.89 10.28
N LYS A 313 6.44 -14.99 10.46
CA LYS A 313 5.03 -15.35 10.68
C LYS A 313 4.32 -15.82 9.41
N LEU A 314 4.91 -15.55 8.25
CA LEU A 314 4.39 -15.95 6.95
C LEU A 314 4.93 -17.33 6.56
N LYS A 315 4.05 -18.20 6.07
CA LYS A 315 4.46 -19.46 5.44
C LYS A 315 4.89 -19.23 4.00
N MET A 316 5.50 -20.27 3.42
CA MET A 316 5.80 -20.31 1.99
C MET A 316 4.53 -20.00 1.17
N ASN A 317 4.61 -19.00 0.28
CA ASN A 317 3.53 -18.50 -0.58
C ASN A 317 2.42 -17.70 0.13
N GLU A 318 2.64 -17.24 1.36
CA GLU A 318 1.80 -16.21 1.98
C GLU A 318 2.39 -14.83 1.72
N LYS A 319 1.52 -13.84 1.58
CA LYS A 319 1.89 -12.45 1.30
C LYS A 319 1.34 -11.53 2.37
N LEU A 320 1.92 -10.36 2.50
CA LEU A 320 1.50 -9.34 3.45
C LEU A 320 1.13 -8.07 2.70
N VAL A 321 0.02 -7.46 3.08
CA VAL A 321 -0.48 -6.22 2.48
C VAL A 321 -0.76 -5.25 3.62
N ALA A 322 -0.30 -4.01 3.46
CA ALA A 322 -0.64 -2.91 4.34
C ALA A 322 -1.88 -2.20 3.80
N ALA A 323 -2.82 -1.88 4.68
CA ALA A 323 -4.03 -1.14 4.37
C ALA A 323 -4.12 0.11 5.26
N GLY A 324 -4.25 1.26 4.63
CA GLY A 324 -4.47 2.54 5.29
C GLY A 324 -5.96 2.81 5.44
N LEU A 325 -6.38 3.21 6.64
CA LEU A 325 -7.77 3.52 6.97
C LEU A 325 -8.00 5.02 7.08
N GLU A 326 -9.27 5.42 6.96
CA GLU A 326 -9.76 6.80 7.07
C GLU A 326 -9.41 7.46 8.42
N ASP A 327 -9.22 6.68 9.48
CA ASP A 327 -8.89 7.19 10.83
C ASP A 327 -7.38 7.18 11.17
N GLY A 328 -6.55 7.08 10.14
CA GLY A 328 -5.09 7.11 10.27
C GLY A 328 -4.47 5.79 10.72
N ARG A 329 -5.25 4.73 10.96
CA ARG A 329 -4.70 3.39 11.25
C ARG A 329 -4.12 2.74 10.00
N ILE A 330 -3.03 2.01 10.19
CA ILE A 330 -2.43 1.14 9.17
C ILE A 330 -2.55 -0.29 9.69
N ARG A 331 -3.29 -1.13 8.96
CA ARG A 331 -3.45 -2.55 9.28
C ARG A 331 -2.65 -3.43 8.35
N PHE A 332 -2.22 -4.58 8.86
CA PHE A 332 -1.48 -5.55 8.07
C PHE A 332 -2.31 -6.81 7.87
N ILE A 333 -2.46 -7.24 6.62
CA ILE A 333 -3.30 -8.36 6.22
C ILE A 333 -2.43 -9.42 5.59
N ARG A 334 -2.46 -10.62 6.18
CA ARG A 334 -1.89 -11.81 5.59
C ARG A 334 -2.83 -12.35 4.52
N ILE A 335 -2.34 -12.47 3.30
CA ILE A 335 -3.04 -13.03 2.14
C ILE A 335 -2.59 -14.46 1.88
N GLY A 336 -3.56 -15.35 1.63
CA GLY A 336 -3.40 -16.78 1.41
C GLY A 336 -4.16 -17.61 2.45
N ARG A 337 -3.88 -17.39 3.75
CA ARG A 337 -4.72 -17.87 4.85
C ARG A 337 -5.76 -16.85 5.31
N ASN A 338 -5.64 -15.62 4.82
CA ASN A 338 -6.55 -14.52 5.03
C ASN A 338 -6.79 -14.18 6.51
N GLY A 339 -6.06 -13.20 7.01
CA GLY A 339 -6.24 -12.74 8.38
C GLY A 339 -5.48 -11.45 8.67
N VAL A 340 -6.08 -10.62 9.51
CA VAL A 340 -5.48 -9.37 10.00
C VAL A 340 -4.46 -9.71 11.09
N LEU A 341 -3.25 -9.15 10.97
CA LEU A 341 -2.17 -9.26 11.94
C LEU A 341 -2.16 -8.03 12.85
N ALA A 342 -3.14 -7.96 13.75
CA ALA A 342 -3.39 -6.80 14.60
C ALA A 342 -2.17 -6.38 15.45
N GLU A 343 -1.26 -7.30 15.76
CA GLU A 343 -0.03 -7.02 16.49
C GLU A 343 1.03 -6.25 15.68
N MET A 344 0.81 -6.08 14.37
CA MET A 344 1.64 -5.26 13.50
C MET A 344 1.03 -3.89 13.22
N ASP A 345 -0.21 -3.64 13.64
CA ASP A 345 -0.93 -2.41 13.35
C ASP A 345 -0.11 -1.18 13.79
N ALA A 346 -0.11 -0.16 12.93
CA ALA A 346 0.55 1.12 13.16
C ALA A 346 -0.46 2.26 13.05
N LYS A 347 -0.09 3.47 13.46
CA LYS A 347 -0.97 4.64 13.41
C LYS A 347 -0.24 5.83 12.80
N HIS A 348 -0.66 6.24 11.60
CA HIS A 348 -0.15 7.40 10.90
C HIS A 348 -0.54 8.69 11.61
N ASP A 349 -1.82 8.90 11.89
CA ASP A 349 -2.32 10.11 12.56
C ASP A 349 -3.56 9.80 13.41
N GLU A 350 -3.97 10.73 14.28
CA GLU A 350 -5.18 10.59 15.11
C GLU A 350 -6.44 11.16 14.47
N ILE A 351 -6.26 12.05 13.50
CA ILE A 351 -7.32 12.82 12.85
C ILE A 351 -7.35 12.51 11.36
N ASP A 352 -6.19 12.54 10.70
CA ASP A 352 -6.11 12.40 9.26
C ASP A 352 -5.98 10.94 8.81
N GLY A 353 -6.74 10.58 7.75
CA GLY A 353 -6.69 9.28 7.10
C GLY A 353 -5.38 9.01 6.36
N VAL A 354 -5.11 7.73 6.09
CA VAL A 354 -3.91 7.30 5.37
C VAL A 354 -4.15 7.34 3.85
N ALA A 355 -3.92 8.50 3.25
CA ALA A 355 -4.13 8.73 1.82
C ALA A 355 -3.24 7.88 0.90
N ALA A 356 -2.03 7.51 1.34
CA ALA A 356 -1.17 6.60 0.58
C ALA A 356 -0.18 5.83 1.46
N ILE A 357 0.16 4.63 0.99
CA ILE A 357 1.21 3.77 1.53
C ILE A 357 2.10 3.34 0.35
N GLY A 358 3.41 3.38 0.54
CA GLY A 358 4.38 2.83 -0.40
C GLY A 358 5.58 2.25 0.32
N PHE A 359 6.37 1.47 -0.39
CA PHE A 359 7.64 0.94 0.11
C PHE A 359 8.74 1.33 -0.86
N ASP A 360 9.86 1.81 -0.35
CA ASP A 360 11.04 2.07 -1.17
C ASP A 360 11.84 0.79 -1.45
N ILE A 361 12.90 0.93 -2.24
CA ILE A 361 13.77 -0.20 -2.62
C ILE A 361 14.52 -0.82 -1.43
N GLU A 362 14.64 -0.11 -0.30
CA GLU A 362 15.26 -0.59 0.93
C GLU A 362 14.21 -1.21 1.89
N GLY A 363 12.93 -1.24 1.49
CA GLY A 363 11.83 -1.82 2.25
C GLY A 363 11.29 -0.90 3.35
N ARG A 364 11.67 0.37 3.38
CA ARG A 364 11.09 1.35 4.29
C ARG A 364 9.68 1.69 3.84
N MET A 365 8.76 1.67 4.79
CA MET A 365 7.39 2.08 4.53
C MET A 365 7.33 3.62 4.52
N ILE A 366 6.60 4.19 3.58
CA ILE A 366 6.32 5.62 3.48
C ILE A 366 4.82 5.78 3.49
N THR A 367 4.29 6.47 4.50
CA THR A 367 2.86 6.74 4.61
C THR A 367 2.59 8.23 4.63
N SER A 368 1.47 8.62 4.05
CA SER A 368 1.08 10.03 3.95
C SER A 368 -0.40 10.21 4.15
N GLY A 369 -0.77 11.30 4.83
CA GLY A 369 -2.13 11.64 5.21
C GLY A 369 -2.17 13.07 5.74
N GLY A 370 -3.25 13.79 5.41
CA GLY A 370 -3.39 15.20 5.75
C GLY A 370 -2.16 16.01 5.38
N GLN A 371 -1.54 16.65 6.37
CA GLN A 371 -0.33 17.46 6.19
C GLN A 371 0.94 16.78 6.69
N THR A 372 0.98 15.45 6.74
CA THR A 372 2.15 14.72 7.24
C THR A 372 2.57 13.57 6.33
N VAL A 373 3.89 13.35 6.27
CA VAL A 373 4.50 12.14 5.71
C VAL A 373 5.31 11.48 6.80
N LYS A 374 5.18 10.16 6.96
CA LYS A 374 5.94 9.37 7.92
C LYS A 374 6.72 8.28 7.20
N VAL A 375 7.97 8.10 7.60
CA VAL A 375 8.84 7.03 7.12
C VAL A 375 9.07 6.06 8.27
N TRP A 376 8.97 4.77 7.96
CA TRP A 376 9.01 3.70 8.94
C TRP A 376 10.01 2.62 8.53
N THR A 377 10.69 2.05 9.52
CA THR A 377 11.52 0.85 9.35
C THR A 377 10.94 -0.30 10.16
N GLU A 378 11.21 -1.55 9.76
CA GLU A 378 10.93 -2.67 10.65
C GLU A 378 11.82 -2.56 11.89
N ALA A 379 11.19 -2.67 13.07
CA ALA A 379 11.87 -2.71 14.34
C ALA A 379 12.86 -3.88 14.33
N LYS A 380 14.16 -3.58 14.30
CA LYS A 380 15.21 -4.58 14.49
C LYS A 380 15.12 -5.07 15.92
N GLY A 381 14.42 -6.18 16.15
CA GLY A 381 14.42 -6.83 17.45
C GLY A 381 15.87 -7.06 17.90
N LEU A 382 16.22 -6.66 19.11
CA LEU A 382 17.53 -6.93 19.70
C LEU A 382 17.84 -8.44 19.53
N PRO A 383 18.99 -8.83 18.94
CA PRO A 383 19.45 -10.21 18.97
C PRO A 383 20.01 -10.49 20.38
N GLY A 384 19.12 -10.73 21.33
CA GLY A 384 19.46 -10.98 22.73
C GLY A 384 18.86 -12.29 23.20
N GLY A 385 19.67 -13.35 23.22
CA GLY A 385 19.33 -14.62 23.84
C GLY A 385 19.02 -14.47 25.33
N GLY A 386 17.74 -14.34 25.65
CA GLY A 386 17.23 -14.53 27.00
C GLY A 386 17.19 -16.02 27.31
N ARG A 387 18.25 -16.55 27.94
CA ARG A 387 18.19 -17.84 28.64
C ARG A 387 17.00 -17.83 29.60
N PRO A 388 16.25 -18.94 29.73
CA PRO A 388 15.20 -19.03 30.74
C PRO A 388 15.86 -18.95 32.12
N SER A 389 15.48 -17.96 32.93
CA SER A 389 15.92 -17.88 34.31
C SER A 389 15.19 -18.94 35.14
N THR A 390 15.70 -20.18 35.10
CA THR A 390 15.40 -21.19 36.11
C THR A 390 16.44 -21.13 37.23
N THR A 391 15.94 -20.75 38.40
CA THR A 391 16.26 -21.23 39.76
C THR A 391 17.67 -21.08 40.35
N LYS A 392 17.70 -20.50 41.57
CA LYS A 392 18.38 -20.97 42.83
C LYS A 392 18.67 -19.78 43.77
N HIS A 393 18.59 -19.80 45.12
CA HIS A 393 18.53 -20.81 46.20
C HIS A 393 17.90 -20.10 47.45
N GLU A 394 16.92 -20.67 48.17
CA GLU A 394 17.00 -21.48 49.43
C GLU A 394 17.26 -20.73 50.75
N ILE A 395 16.48 -21.12 51.79
CA ILE A 395 16.81 -21.50 53.20
C ILE A 395 15.47 -21.59 53.98
N SER A 396 14.90 -22.79 54.20
CA SER A 396 14.88 -23.65 55.43
C SER A 396 13.86 -23.19 56.51
N SER A 397 13.15 -23.99 57.32
CA SER A 397 12.97 -25.43 57.61
C SER A 397 12.07 -25.55 58.87
N SER A 398 11.32 -26.66 59.03
CA SER A 398 10.76 -27.31 60.25
C SER A 398 9.24 -27.56 60.15
N GLU A 399 8.76 -28.81 59.98
CA GLU A 399 8.37 -29.79 61.04
C GLU A 399 7.17 -29.29 61.85
N ASP A 400 6.11 -30.00 62.22
CA ASP A 400 5.46 -31.30 62.00
C ASP A 400 4.06 -31.11 62.64
N ASP A 401 3.06 -31.94 62.32
CA ASP A 401 2.14 -32.56 63.30
C ASP A 401 0.83 -33.07 62.66
N ASP A 402 0.58 -34.33 62.98
CA ASP A 402 -0.46 -35.24 62.56
C ASP A 402 -1.87 -34.90 63.10
N ILE A 403 -2.91 -35.56 62.55
CA ILE A 403 -3.86 -36.44 63.28
C ILE A 403 -4.99 -36.92 62.33
N ASP A 404 -4.90 -38.20 61.98
CA ASP A 404 -5.86 -39.33 61.99
C ASP A 404 -7.41 -39.19 61.85
N GLU A 405 -7.91 -40.05 60.95
CA GLU A 405 -9.01 -41.04 61.04
C GLU A 405 -10.42 -40.67 61.57
N SER A 406 -11.47 -40.93 60.77
CA SER A 406 -12.35 -42.11 60.96
C SER A 406 -13.58 -42.11 60.02
N ASP A 407 -13.86 -43.28 59.45
CA ASP A 407 -15.03 -43.67 58.65
C ASP A 407 -16.37 -43.54 59.40
N LEU A 408 -17.48 -43.27 58.68
CA LEU A 408 -18.80 -43.88 58.90
C LEU A 408 -19.72 -43.73 57.66
N ASP A 409 -20.17 -44.88 57.14
CA ASP A 409 -21.21 -45.06 56.13
C ASP A 409 -22.63 -44.84 56.67
N GLU A 410 -23.56 -44.37 55.81
CA GLU A 410 -24.86 -45.02 55.45
C GLU A 410 -25.95 -44.03 54.97
N SER A 411 -26.53 -44.34 53.78
CA SER A 411 -27.96 -44.25 53.38
C SER A 411 -28.66 -42.86 53.29
N SER A 412 -29.53 -42.49 52.32
CA SER A 412 -30.28 -43.19 51.28
C SER A 412 -30.76 -42.21 50.17
N ASP A 413 -31.13 -42.79 49.03
CA ASP A 413 -32.18 -42.45 48.06
C ASP A 413 -32.13 -41.22 47.12
N GLU A 414 -31.98 -41.60 45.83
CA GLU A 414 -32.76 -41.22 44.65
C GLU A 414 -33.22 -39.77 44.46
N ASP A 415 -32.71 -39.11 43.41
CA ASP A 415 -33.61 -38.77 42.31
C ASP A 415 -32.92 -38.56 40.95
N ASN A 416 -33.58 -39.12 39.95
CA ASN A 416 -33.26 -39.09 38.52
C ASN A 416 -33.32 -37.67 37.95
N GLN A 417 -32.32 -37.25 37.15
CA GLN A 417 -32.61 -36.77 35.79
C GLN A 417 -31.37 -36.66 34.89
N SER A 418 -31.55 -37.19 33.70
CA SER A 418 -30.56 -37.53 32.69
C SER A 418 -30.26 -36.36 31.74
N LYS A 419 -28.97 -36.18 31.43
CA LYS A 419 -28.46 -35.24 30.42
C LYS A 419 -28.79 -35.74 28.99
N PRO A 420 -29.39 -34.93 28.10
CA PRO A 420 -29.56 -35.34 26.71
C PRO A 420 -28.29 -35.12 25.87
N LYS A 421 -27.78 -36.21 25.31
CA LYS A 421 -26.73 -36.26 24.28
C LYS A 421 -27.21 -35.55 22.99
N ARG A 422 -26.44 -34.54 22.52
CA ARG A 422 -26.67 -33.88 21.22
C ARG A 422 -26.50 -34.89 20.06
N LYS A 423 -27.58 -35.14 19.34
CA LYS A 423 -27.64 -35.95 18.11
C LYS A 423 -26.90 -35.26 16.95
N LYS A 424 -25.99 -36.00 16.31
CA LYS A 424 -25.44 -35.71 14.97
C LYS A 424 -26.58 -35.54 13.96
N ARG A 425 -26.71 -34.36 13.33
CA ARG A 425 -27.62 -34.16 12.20
C ARG A 425 -26.96 -34.61 10.90
N LYS A 426 -27.73 -35.41 10.18
CA LYS A 426 -27.45 -36.11 8.94
C LYS A 426 -27.37 -35.12 7.78
N ARG A 427 -26.38 -35.35 6.92
CA ARG A 427 -26.06 -34.62 5.68
C ARG A 427 -27.24 -34.71 4.71
N ASN A 428 -27.88 -33.58 4.37
CA ASN A 428 -28.78 -33.51 3.23
C ASN A 428 -27.98 -33.23 1.95
N LYS A 429 -28.39 -33.95 0.91
CA LYS A 429 -27.77 -34.08 -0.40
C LYS A 429 -28.56 -33.21 -1.37
N GLY A 430 -27.87 -32.44 -2.21
CA GLY A 430 -28.39 -31.92 -3.48
C GLY A 430 -28.51 -30.40 -3.59
N LYS A 431 -27.58 -29.77 -4.32
CA LYS A 431 -27.84 -29.30 -5.70
C LYS A 431 -26.51 -28.95 -6.38
N ASP A 432 -26.45 -29.31 -7.66
CA ASP A 432 -25.26 -29.41 -8.50
C ASP A 432 -24.53 -28.09 -8.69
N LYS A 433 -23.20 -28.11 -8.49
CA LYS A 433 -22.28 -27.10 -9.04
C LYS A 433 -21.78 -27.63 -10.39
N SER A 434 -22.44 -27.24 -11.47
CA SER A 434 -21.91 -27.41 -12.83
C SER A 434 -21.25 -26.12 -13.31
N GLY A 435 -19.93 -26.16 -13.44
CA GLY A 435 -19.19 -25.57 -14.55
C GLY A 435 -19.03 -24.05 -14.60
N GLY A 436 -17.99 -23.54 -13.94
CA GLY A 436 -17.23 -22.40 -14.45
C GLY A 436 -15.93 -22.92 -15.05
N LYS A 437 -15.88 -23.16 -16.36
CA LYS A 437 -14.62 -23.40 -17.06
C LYS A 437 -13.90 -22.05 -17.17
N ALA A 438 -12.66 -21.99 -16.69
CA ALA A 438 -11.73 -20.95 -17.12
C ALA A 438 -11.66 -20.98 -18.65
N LEU A 439 -11.92 -19.84 -19.29
CA LEU A 439 -11.77 -19.71 -20.74
C LEU A 439 -10.28 -19.78 -21.04
N ASP A 440 -9.86 -20.93 -21.55
CA ASP A 440 -8.53 -21.15 -22.10
C ASP A 440 -8.48 -20.48 -23.47
N PHE A 441 -7.80 -19.33 -23.56
CA PHE A 441 -7.56 -18.67 -24.84
C PHE A 441 -6.29 -19.26 -25.45
N SER A 442 -6.48 -20.18 -26.39
CA SER A 442 -5.46 -20.49 -27.40
C SER A 442 -5.63 -19.57 -28.62
N LEU A 443 -4.48 -19.01 -29.03
CA LEU A 443 -4.16 -18.18 -30.21
C LEU A 443 -4.48 -16.68 -30.15
#